data_AF-A0A512M9E7-F1
#
_entry.id   AF-A0A512M9E7-F1
#
_cell.length_a   1.000
_cell.length_b   1.000
_cell.length_c   1.000
_cell.angle_alpha   90.00
_cell.angle_beta   90.00
_cell.angle_gamma   90.00
#
_symmetry.space_group_name_H-M   'P 1'
#
loop_
_entity.id
_entity.type
_entity.pdbx_description
1 polymer ?
#
loop_
_entity_poly.entity_id
_entity_poly.type
_entity_poly.pdbx_seq_one_letter_code
_entity_poly.pdbx_strand_id
1 'polypeptide(L)'
;MTPASHQHSRIHLAEKLSRSEFFQTYSSAYQKLTNLPLSLEAAREGAELMNSETTYSLTGVASTRVPVRVGKTLVAVLNTGGVRLAPADAKAFTPVAKALLEGNYSAREIQAERDAFHELPTMAPDRYEAALAMLKTFAFQLGETAHRLLFASAQTEPEPVRQAKAYIMQHLAEPMLLETVAREVHVSLFHFCKVFKRATGTTFTDYVNRARVEKAKRMLMRPDARITEVAYDVGFQSLSHFNRSFRRIASESPTEFRARMKSSRGTALAA
;
A
#
# COMPACT_ATOMS: atom_id res chain seq x y z
N MET A 1 10.21 -11.46 -4.66
CA MET A 1 8.85 -11.59 -5.24
C MET A 1 8.86 -10.89 -6.58
N THR A 2 8.26 -11.49 -7.61
CA THR A 2 8.31 -11.03 -9.02
C THR A 2 7.16 -10.08 -9.38
N PRO A 3 7.30 -9.22 -10.41
CA PRO A 3 6.30 -8.22 -10.83
C PRO A 3 4.90 -8.81 -11.11
N ALA A 4 4.84 -9.97 -11.76
CA ALA A 4 3.59 -10.69 -12.05
C ALA A 4 2.76 -11.05 -10.79
N SER A 5 3.40 -11.23 -9.64
CA SER A 5 2.73 -11.53 -8.37
C SER A 5 1.96 -10.31 -7.83
N HIS A 6 2.43 -9.09 -8.11
CA HIS A 6 1.80 -7.86 -7.65
C HIS A 6 0.55 -7.51 -8.47
N GLN A 7 0.56 -7.75 -9.78
CA GLN A 7 -0.60 -7.49 -10.64
C GLN A 7 -1.76 -8.42 -10.32
N HIS A 8 -1.49 -9.72 -10.13
CA HIS A 8 -2.51 -10.69 -9.75
C HIS A 8 -3.14 -10.36 -8.38
N SER A 9 -2.34 -9.88 -7.43
CA SER A 9 -2.82 -9.43 -6.12
C SER A 9 -3.74 -8.20 -6.21
N ARG A 10 -3.45 -7.25 -7.10
CA ARG A 10 -4.27 -6.05 -7.31
C ARG A 10 -5.61 -6.36 -7.97
N ILE A 11 -5.61 -7.25 -8.96
CA ILE A 11 -6.84 -7.74 -9.61
C ILE A 11 -7.76 -8.39 -8.57
N HIS A 12 -7.21 -9.33 -7.80
CA HIS A 12 -7.99 -10.02 -6.78
C HIS A 12 -8.52 -9.07 -5.69
N LEU A 13 -7.72 -8.07 -5.29
CA LEU A 13 -8.16 -7.05 -4.34
C LEU A 13 -9.30 -6.19 -4.89
N ALA A 14 -9.18 -5.71 -6.14
CA ALA A 14 -10.21 -4.90 -6.77
C ALA A 14 -11.52 -5.68 -6.93
N GLU A 15 -11.47 -6.96 -7.29
CA GLU A 15 -12.64 -7.85 -7.33
C GLU A 15 -13.28 -8.02 -5.94
N LYS A 16 -12.47 -8.19 -4.90
CA LYS A 16 -12.99 -8.31 -3.53
C LYS A 16 -13.64 -7.02 -3.06
N LEU A 17 -13.04 -5.87 -3.36
CA LEU A 17 -13.59 -4.55 -3.04
C LEU A 17 -14.87 -4.28 -3.81
N SER A 18 -14.91 -4.57 -5.12
CA SER A 18 -16.09 -4.34 -5.94
C SER A 18 -17.27 -5.21 -5.52
N ARG A 19 -17.03 -6.42 -4.98
CA ARG A 19 -18.07 -7.29 -4.43
C ARG A 19 -18.43 -6.99 -2.97
N SER A 20 -17.74 -6.06 -2.31
CA SER A 20 -18.01 -5.73 -0.92
C SER A 20 -19.34 -4.97 -0.77
N GLU A 21 -20.04 -5.22 0.35
CA GLU A 21 -21.27 -4.49 0.69
C GLU A 21 -21.05 -2.97 0.74
N PHE A 22 -19.87 -2.54 1.23
CA PHE A 22 -19.46 -1.14 1.29
C PHE A 22 -19.46 -0.48 -0.10
N PHE A 23 -18.87 -1.14 -1.10
CA PHE A 23 -18.87 -0.64 -2.47
C PHE A 23 -20.25 -0.71 -3.12
N GLN A 24 -20.94 -1.85 -3.00
CA GLN A 24 -22.25 -2.04 -3.63
C GLN A 24 -23.28 -1.03 -3.13
N THR A 25 -23.29 -0.76 -1.82
CA THR A 25 -24.17 0.24 -1.21
C THR A 25 -23.87 1.64 -1.74
N TYR A 26 -22.60 2.05 -1.75
CA TYR A 26 -22.20 3.36 -2.26
C TYR A 26 -22.49 3.49 -3.76
N SER A 27 -22.15 2.49 -4.57
CA SER A 27 -22.39 2.49 -6.02
C SER A 27 -23.87 2.62 -6.35
N SER A 28 -24.75 1.90 -5.65
CA SER A 28 -26.20 2.02 -5.81
C SER A 28 -26.70 3.42 -5.43
N ALA A 29 -26.24 3.98 -4.31
CA ALA A 29 -26.62 5.33 -3.88
C ALA A 29 -26.13 6.40 -4.87
N TYR A 30 -24.87 6.28 -5.33
CA TYR A 30 -24.28 7.15 -6.33
C TYR A 30 -25.08 7.12 -7.64
N GLN A 31 -25.42 5.93 -8.15
CA GLN A 31 -26.23 5.78 -9.35
C GLN A 31 -27.62 6.42 -9.20
N LYS A 32 -28.30 6.22 -8.06
CA LYS A 32 -29.59 6.86 -7.79
C LYS A 32 -29.51 8.39 -7.75
N LEU A 33 -28.44 8.94 -7.19
CA LEU A 33 -28.26 10.39 -7.03
C LEU A 33 -27.78 11.09 -8.32
N THR A 34 -26.99 10.40 -9.13
CA THR A 34 -26.31 10.99 -10.30
C THR A 34 -26.86 10.53 -11.64
N ASN A 35 -27.59 9.41 -11.65
CA ASN A 35 -27.94 8.63 -12.83
C ASN A 35 -26.71 8.16 -13.64
N LEU A 36 -25.53 8.07 -13.00
CA LEU A 36 -24.29 7.62 -13.62
C LEU A 36 -23.87 6.27 -13.03
N PRO A 37 -23.41 5.31 -13.86
CA PRO A 37 -22.78 4.12 -13.36
C PRO A 37 -21.45 4.46 -12.66
N LEU A 38 -21.07 3.62 -11.70
CA LEU A 38 -19.78 3.66 -11.03
C LEU A 38 -19.16 2.28 -11.08
N SER A 39 -18.00 2.15 -11.73
CA SER A 39 -17.22 0.92 -11.77
C SER A 39 -15.90 1.05 -11.01
N LEU A 40 -15.37 -0.08 -10.54
CA LEU A 40 -14.08 -0.17 -9.88
C LEU A 40 -13.21 -1.16 -10.66
N GLU A 41 -12.08 -0.69 -11.17
CA GLU A 41 -11.14 -1.50 -11.95
C GLU A 41 -9.78 -1.60 -11.27
N ALA A 42 -9.16 -2.77 -11.36
CA ALA A 42 -7.80 -2.96 -10.88
C ALA A 42 -6.83 -2.05 -11.65
N ALA A 43 -5.96 -1.36 -10.92
CA ALA A 43 -4.99 -0.50 -11.60
C ALA A 43 -3.95 -1.36 -12.35
N ARG A 44 -3.71 -1.02 -13.62
CA ARG A 44 -2.75 -1.72 -14.49
C ARG A 44 -1.32 -1.57 -13.99
N GLU A 45 -0.45 -2.50 -14.37
CA GLU A 45 0.97 -2.45 -14.04
C GLU A 45 1.62 -1.21 -14.70
N GLY A 46 2.42 -0.46 -13.94
CA GLY A 46 3.00 0.82 -14.38
C GLY A 46 2.02 2.00 -14.47
N ALA A 47 0.72 1.82 -14.18
CA ALA A 47 -0.23 2.92 -14.18
C ALA A 47 0.00 3.84 -12.97
N GLU A 48 0.25 5.12 -13.26
CA GLU A 48 0.33 6.19 -12.28
C GLU A 48 -0.86 7.13 -12.44
N LEU A 49 -1.65 7.27 -11.38
CA LEU A 49 -2.74 8.24 -11.29
C LEU A 49 -2.68 8.87 -9.90
N MET A 50 -2.04 10.05 -9.80
CA MET A 50 -1.86 10.74 -8.52
C MET A 50 -3.14 11.44 -8.08
N ASN A 51 -3.81 12.10 -9.01
CA ASN A 51 -5.02 12.89 -8.79
C ASN A 51 -6.19 12.34 -9.62
N SER A 52 -7.41 12.75 -9.29
CA SER A 52 -8.56 12.49 -10.16
C SER A 52 -8.40 13.21 -11.50
N GLU A 53 -8.69 12.52 -12.59
CA GLU A 53 -8.61 13.07 -13.95
C GLU A 53 -9.98 12.99 -14.62
N THR A 54 -10.47 14.12 -15.12
CA THR A 54 -11.67 14.21 -15.94
C THR A 54 -11.26 14.34 -17.40
N THR A 55 -11.70 13.41 -18.23
CA THR A 55 -11.51 13.46 -19.68
C THR A 55 -12.82 13.77 -20.37
N TYR A 56 -12.72 14.45 -21.51
CA TYR A 56 -13.86 14.78 -22.35
C TYR A 56 -13.74 14.02 -23.66
N SER A 57 -14.81 13.36 -24.06
CA SER A 57 -14.91 12.81 -25.42
C SER A 57 -14.96 13.93 -26.47
N LEU A 58 -14.88 13.56 -27.75
CA LEU A 58 -15.18 14.46 -28.87
C LEU A 58 -16.59 15.08 -28.79
N THR A 59 -17.50 14.39 -28.09
CA THR A 59 -18.87 14.82 -27.82
C THR A 59 -19.02 15.68 -26.57
N GLY A 60 -17.92 16.10 -25.94
CA GLY A 60 -17.95 16.93 -24.74
C GLY A 60 -18.48 16.19 -23.50
N VAL A 61 -18.51 14.86 -23.54
CA VAL A 61 -18.99 14.02 -22.45
C VAL A 61 -17.84 13.84 -21.46
N ALA A 62 -18.05 14.32 -20.25
CA ALA A 62 -17.12 14.20 -19.15
C ALA A 62 -17.19 12.79 -18.55
N SER A 63 -16.04 12.17 -18.35
CA SER A 63 -15.88 10.99 -17.50
C SER A 63 -14.68 11.19 -16.59
N THR A 64 -14.81 10.78 -15.32
CA THR A 64 -13.77 11.00 -14.32
C THR A 64 -13.26 9.67 -13.79
N ARG A 65 -11.93 9.61 -13.69
CA ARG A 65 -11.19 8.52 -13.08
C ARG A 65 -10.70 8.99 -11.71
N VAL A 66 -11.06 8.28 -10.65
CA VAL A 66 -10.67 8.61 -9.28
C VAL A 66 -9.77 7.51 -8.72
N PRO A 67 -8.52 7.82 -8.30
CA PRO A 67 -7.59 6.82 -7.81
C PRO A 67 -8.01 6.28 -6.44
N VAL A 68 -8.00 4.96 -6.28
CA VAL A 68 -8.10 4.28 -4.99
C VAL A 68 -6.71 3.82 -4.60
N ARG A 69 -6.18 4.36 -3.50
CA ARG A 69 -4.79 4.15 -3.08
C ARG A 69 -4.72 3.51 -1.70
N VAL A 70 -3.65 2.75 -1.49
CA VAL A 70 -3.25 2.21 -0.20
C VAL A 70 -1.87 2.78 0.10
N GLY A 71 -1.80 3.77 1.01
CA GLY A 71 -0.61 4.60 1.18
C GLY A 71 -0.20 5.26 -0.14
N LYS A 72 1.04 4.98 -0.59
CA LYS A 72 1.55 5.52 -1.86
C LYS A 72 1.22 4.67 -3.08
N THR A 73 0.58 3.52 -2.92
CA THR A 73 0.35 2.58 -4.03
C THR A 73 -1.05 2.75 -4.59
N LEU A 74 -1.17 2.99 -5.91
CA LEU A 74 -2.45 2.90 -6.61
C LEU A 74 -2.87 1.43 -6.66
N VAL A 75 -4.07 1.10 -6.20
CA VAL A 75 -4.56 -0.30 -6.18
C VAL A 75 -5.70 -0.51 -7.16
N ALA A 76 -6.58 0.48 -7.30
CA ALA A 76 -7.72 0.44 -8.19
C ALA A 76 -8.08 1.86 -8.66
N VAL A 77 -8.96 1.95 -9.65
CA VAL A 77 -9.48 3.21 -10.19
C VAL A 77 -11.00 3.10 -10.22
N LEU A 78 -11.67 4.09 -9.64
CA LEU A 78 -13.10 4.29 -9.80
C LEU A 78 -13.34 5.06 -11.10
N ASN A 79 -14.20 4.53 -11.97
CA ASN A 79 -14.58 5.20 -13.21
C ASN A 79 -16.06 5.61 -13.14
N THR A 80 -16.34 6.88 -13.39
CA THR A 80 -17.71 7.36 -13.58
C THR A 80 -18.19 7.05 -15.00
N GLY A 81 -19.49 6.89 -15.17
CA GLY A 81 -20.11 6.99 -16.49
C GLY A 81 -19.90 8.37 -17.13
N GLY A 82 -20.17 8.43 -18.44
CA GLY A 82 -20.14 9.67 -19.21
C GLY A 82 -21.34 10.56 -18.85
N VAL A 83 -21.08 11.85 -18.63
CA VAL A 83 -22.10 12.86 -18.35
C VAL A 83 -21.83 14.13 -19.15
N ARG A 84 -22.89 14.80 -19.57
CA ARG A 84 -22.78 16.14 -20.16
C ARG A 84 -22.88 17.19 -19.07
N LEU A 85 -21.99 18.17 -19.12
CA LEU A 85 -21.99 19.31 -18.20
C LEU A 85 -22.80 20.51 -18.71
N ALA A 86 -23.36 20.38 -19.93
CA ALA A 86 -24.23 21.35 -20.57
C ALA A 86 -25.43 20.63 -21.22
N PRO A 87 -26.57 21.32 -21.42
CA PRO A 87 -27.74 20.74 -22.07
C PRO A 87 -27.48 20.21 -23.48
N ALA A 88 -28.30 19.24 -23.88
CA ALA A 88 -28.38 18.73 -25.24
C ALA A 88 -28.95 19.79 -26.19
N ASP A 89 -28.11 20.61 -26.82
CA ASP A 89 -28.55 21.48 -27.89
C ASP A 89 -27.86 21.17 -29.23
N ALA A 90 -28.44 21.67 -30.32
CA ALA A 90 -27.91 21.45 -31.67
C ALA A 90 -26.49 22.03 -31.84
N LYS A 91 -26.11 23.03 -31.04
CA LYS A 91 -24.77 23.63 -31.07
C LYS A 91 -23.74 22.71 -30.43
N ALA A 92 -24.09 22.04 -29.33
CA ALA A 92 -23.25 21.08 -28.63
C ALA A 92 -22.93 19.84 -29.48
N PHE A 93 -23.83 19.43 -30.39
CA PHE A 93 -23.58 18.33 -31.32
C PHE A 93 -22.78 18.73 -32.57
N THR A 94 -22.65 20.02 -32.86
CA THR A 94 -22.00 20.50 -34.11
C THR A 94 -20.54 20.03 -34.26
N PRO A 95 -19.67 20.08 -33.23
CA PRO A 95 -18.30 19.56 -33.34
C PRO A 95 -18.26 18.06 -33.61
N VAL A 96 -19.22 17.31 -33.06
CA VAL A 96 -19.37 15.86 -33.23
C VAL A 96 -19.79 15.55 -34.66
N ALA A 97 -20.83 16.20 -35.16
CA ALA A 97 -21.30 16.05 -36.52
C ALA A 97 -20.18 16.31 -37.53
N LYS A 98 -19.37 17.36 -37.31
CA LYS A 98 -18.22 17.66 -38.16
C LYS A 98 -17.18 16.54 -38.15
N ALA A 99 -16.78 16.05 -36.98
CA ALA A 99 -15.79 14.98 -36.86
C ALA A 99 -16.28 13.65 -37.48
N LEU A 100 -17.56 13.32 -37.33
CA LEU A 100 -18.15 12.12 -37.93
C LEU A 100 -18.24 12.22 -39.47
N LEU A 101 -18.56 13.40 -40.01
CA LEU A 101 -18.57 13.62 -41.45
C LEU A 101 -17.15 13.51 -42.06
N GLU A 102 -16.14 14.00 -41.35
CA GLU A 102 -14.72 13.88 -41.76
C GLU A 102 -14.20 12.43 -41.69
N GLY A 103 -14.81 11.58 -40.86
CA GLY A 103 -14.44 10.17 -40.66
C GLY A 103 -15.09 9.17 -41.63
N ASN A 104 -15.77 9.61 -42.69
CA ASN A 104 -16.53 8.75 -43.64
C ASN A 104 -17.62 7.86 -42.99
N TYR A 105 -18.22 8.31 -41.89
CA TYR A 105 -19.35 7.60 -41.28
C TYR A 105 -20.61 7.71 -42.15
N SER A 106 -21.39 6.63 -42.22
CA SER A 106 -22.67 6.61 -42.93
C SER A 106 -23.72 7.47 -42.22
N ALA A 107 -24.74 7.93 -42.97
CA ALA A 107 -25.85 8.70 -42.40
C ALA A 107 -26.58 7.95 -41.25
N ARG A 108 -26.63 6.61 -41.30
CA ARG A 108 -27.22 5.78 -40.25
C ARG A 108 -26.37 5.77 -38.98
N GLU A 109 -25.05 5.72 -39.10
CA GLU A 109 -24.12 5.77 -37.96
C GLU A 109 -24.14 7.15 -37.31
N ILE A 110 -24.15 8.22 -38.12
CA ILE A 110 -24.26 9.60 -37.60
C ILE A 110 -25.58 9.80 -36.86
N GLN A 111 -26.69 9.25 -37.39
CA GLN A 111 -27.99 9.32 -36.72
C GLN A 111 -27.99 8.55 -35.40
N ALA A 112 -27.39 7.35 -35.36
CA ALA A 112 -27.27 6.56 -34.14
C ALA A 112 -26.43 7.28 -33.07
N GLU A 113 -25.32 7.92 -33.45
CA GLU A 113 -24.50 8.74 -32.54
C GLU A 113 -25.24 9.98 -32.05
N ARG A 114 -26.04 10.62 -32.91
CA ARG A 114 -26.89 11.75 -32.50
C ARG A 114 -27.94 11.33 -31.48
N ASP A 115 -28.60 10.20 -31.72
CA ASP A 115 -29.64 9.68 -30.83
C ASP A 115 -29.01 9.27 -29.49
N ALA A 116 -27.87 8.58 -29.51
CA ALA A 116 -27.09 8.27 -28.31
C ALA A 116 -26.65 9.54 -27.57
N PHE A 117 -26.23 10.59 -28.29
CA PHE A 117 -25.85 11.87 -27.68
C PHE A 117 -27.03 12.51 -26.94
N HIS A 118 -28.24 12.46 -27.48
CA HIS A 118 -29.42 13.03 -26.82
C HIS A 118 -29.80 12.27 -25.54
N GLU A 119 -29.65 10.94 -25.53
CA GLU A 119 -29.94 10.06 -24.40
C GLU A 119 -28.93 10.14 -23.25
N LEU A 120 -27.79 10.82 -23.44
CA LEU A 120 -26.78 10.95 -22.38
C LEU A 120 -27.28 11.79 -21.19
N PRO A 121 -27.00 11.35 -19.95
CA PRO A 121 -27.37 12.11 -18.76
C PRO A 121 -26.69 13.48 -18.76
N THR A 122 -27.43 14.49 -18.30
CA THR A 122 -26.93 15.87 -18.15
C THR A 122 -26.90 16.24 -16.68
N MET A 123 -25.83 16.92 -16.26
CA MET A 123 -25.63 17.37 -14.90
C MET A 123 -25.05 18.79 -14.90
N ALA A 124 -25.57 19.65 -14.02
CA ALA A 124 -24.98 20.98 -13.83
C ALA A 124 -23.53 20.87 -13.31
N PRO A 125 -22.60 21.74 -13.73
CA PRO A 125 -21.20 21.69 -13.33
C PRO A 125 -21.00 21.59 -11.81
N ASP A 126 -21.65 22.47 -11.03
CA ASP A 126 -21.51 22.48 -9.56
C ASP A 126 -21.98 21.18 -8.91
N ARG A 127 -23.03 20.57 -9.46
CA ARG A 127 -23.54 19.27 -8.98
C ARG A 127 -22.55 18.15 -9.33
N TYR A 128 -21.89 18.22 -10.48
CA TYR A 128 -20.86 17.27 -10.86
C TYR A 128 -19.63 17.40 -9.95
N GLU A 129 -19.19 18.62 -9.67
CA GLU A 129 -18.08 18.87 -8.74
C GLU A 129 -18.38 18.34 -7.33
N ALA A 130 -19.59 18.57 -6.81
CA ALA A 130 -20.01 18.02 -5.52
C ALA A 130 -20.02 16.48 -5.52
N ALA A 131 -20.54 15.85 -6.58
CA ALA A 131 -20.51 14.40 -6.73
C ALA A 131 -19.08 13.84 -6.77
N LEU A 132 -18.17 14.53 -7.47
CA LEU A 132 -16.75 14.17 -7.50
C LEU A 132 -16.07 14.34 -6.15
N ALA A 133 -16.40 15.38 -5.37
CA ALA A 133 -15.87 15.57 -4.03
C ALA A 133 -16.24 14.39 -3.12
N MET A 134 -17.52 14.00 -3.11
CA MET A 134 -17.99 12.82 -2.37
C MET A 134 -17.30 11.55 -2.84
N LEU A 135 -17.15 11.38 -4.17
CA LEU A 135 -16.49 10.21 -4.75
C LEU A 135 -15.01 10.12 -4.37
N LYS A 136 -14.30 11.25 -4.27
CA LYS A 136 -12.91 11.29 -3.78
C LYS A 136 -12.81 10.88 -2.31
N THR A 137 -13.73 11.35 -1.46
CA THR A 137 -13.81 10.92 -0.05
C THR A 137 -14.09 9.42 0.05
N PHE A 138 -15.01 8.90 -0.76
CA PHE A 138 -15.28 7.47 -0.83
C PHE A 138 -14.08 6.67 -1.32
N ALA A 139 -13.38 7.14 -2.36
CA ALA A 139 -12.17 6.49 -2.87
C ALA A 139 -11.08 6.36 -1.78
N PHE A 140 -10.94 7.39 -0.94
CA PHE A 140 -10.06 7.36 0.21
C PHE A 140 -10.49 6.31 1.24
N GLN A 141 -11.77 6.29 1.63
CA GLN A 141 -12.29 5.29 2.58
C GLN A 141 -12.21 3.86 2.06
N LEU A 142 -12.41 3.67 0.75
CA LEU A 142 -12.25 2.40 0.08
C LEU A 142 -10.77 1.96 0.11
N GLY A 143 -9.84 2.90 -0.08
CA GLY A 143 -8.41 2.70 0.11
C GLY A 143 -8.05 2.25 1.52
N GLU A 144 -8.59 2.90 2.56
CA GLU A 144 -8.39 2.50 3.95
C GLU A 144 -8.98 1.12 4.27
N THR A 145 -10.13 0.79 3.66
CA THR A 145 -10.72 -0.54 3.79
C THR A 145 -9.91 -1.60 3.06
N ALA A 146 -9.37 -1.28 1.89
CA ALA A 146 -8.42 -2.11 1.17
C ALA A 146 -7.13 -2.31 1.96
N HIS A 147 -6.62 -1.26 2.61
CA HIS A 147 -5.52 -1.35 3.56
C HIS A 147 -5.89 -2.34 4.67
N ARG A 148 -7.03 -2.18 5.33
CA ARG A 148 -7.48 -3.16 6.35
C ARG A 148 -7.60 -4.58 5.81
N LEU A 149 -8.05 -4.82 4.58
CA LEU A 149 -8.16 -6.17 4.01
C LEU A 149 -6.80 -6.78 3.60
N LEU A 150 -5.91 -5.97 3.04
CA LEU A 150 -4.53 -6.36 2.69
C LEU A 150 -3.67 -6.57 3.94
N PHE A 151 -3.91 -5.78 4.99
CA PHE A 151 -3.17 -5.81 6.24
C PHE A 151 -3.89 -6.55 7.36
N ALA A 152 -5.13 -7.02 7.17
CA ALA A 152 -5.77 -8.01 8.04
C ALA A 152 -5.11 -9.38 7.88
N SER A 153 -4.54 -9.70 6.71
CA SER A 153 -3.62 -10.83 6.57
C SER A 153 -2.25 -10.57 7.19
N ALA A 154 -1.87 -9.30 7.38
CA ALA A 154 -0.71 -8.89 8.17
C ALA A 154 -0.99 -8.81 9.69
N GLN A 155 -2.28 -8.79 10.08
CA GLN A 155 -2.79 -8.91 11.46
C GLN A 155 -3.32 -10.32 11.74
N THR A 156 -2.54 -11.31 11.35
CA THR A 156 -2.25 -12.40 12.29
C THR A 156 -0.84 -12.87 11.98
N GLU A 157 0.15 -12.05 12.38
CA GLU A 157 1.38 -12.68 12.84
C GLU A 157 0.93 -13.80 13.78
N PRO A 158 1.22 -15.08 13.47
CA PRO A 158 0.65 -16.19 14.21
C PRO A 158 0.88 -15.95 15.69
N GLU A 159 -0.14 -16.16 16.53
CA GLU A 159 -0.06 -15.83 17.96
C GLU A 159 1.24 -16.33 18.61
N PRO A 160 1.77 -17.54 18.28
CA PRO A 160 3.07 -17.98 18.79
C PRO A 160 4.26 -17.11 18.38
N VAL A 161 4.24 -16.51 17.18
CA VAL A 161 5.29 -15.61 16.70
C VAL A 161 5.19 -14.25 17.40
N ARG A 162 3.97 -13.73 17.59
CA ARG A 162 3.74 -12.47 18.31
C ARG A 162 4.22 -12.57 19.75
N GLN A 163 3.83 -13.65 20.45
CA GLN A 163 4.29 -13.95 21.81
C GLN A 163 5.80 -14.15 21.87
N ALA A 164 6.38 -14.88 20.91
CA ALA A 164 7.82 -15.09 20.86
C ALA A 164 8.59 -13.77 20.67
N LYS A 165 8.12 -12.85 19.82
CA LYS A 165 8.76 -11.53 19.69
C LYS A 165 8.70 -10.72 20.98
N ALA A 166 7.56 -10.74 21.68
CA ALA A 166 7.42 -10.06 22.96
C ALA A 166 8.41 -10.64 23.99
N TYR A 167 8.48 -11.97 24.08
CA TYR A 167 9.44 -12.68 24.93
C TYR A 167 10.88 -12.32 24.57
N ILE A 168 11.24 -12.35 23.28
CA ILE A 168 12.59 -11.99 22.81
C ILE A 168 12.96 -10.60 23.29
N MET A 169 12.08 -9.61 23.09
CA MET A 169 12.36 -8.22 23.44
C MET A 169 12.56 -8.00 24.94
N GLN A 170 11.83 -8.76 25.78
CA GLN A 170 11.95 -8.69 27.24
C GLN A 170 13.23 -9.38 27.75
N HIS A 171 13.65 -10.49 27.11
CA HIS A 171 14.75 -11.34 27.56
C HIS A 171 16.02 -11.24 26.70
N LEU A 172 16.18 -10.14 25.94
CA LEU A 172 17.25 -9.96 24.95
C LEU A 172 18.68 -10.18 25.53
N ALA A 173 18.90 -9.76 26.77
CA ALA A 173 20.19 -9.84 27.47
C ALA A 173 20.51 -11.24 28.03
N GLU A 174 19.50 -12.11 28.14
CA GLU A 174 19.62 -13.42 28.77
C GLU A 174 20.00 -14.50 27.73
N PRO A 175 20.63 -15.61 28.16
CA PRO A 175 20.76 -16.80 27.32
C PRO A 175 19.38 -17.29 26.89
N MET A 176 19.14 -17.34 25.58
CA MET A 176 17.83 -17.65 25.02
C MET A 176 17.94 -18.90 24.16
N LEU A 177 17.37 -19.99 24.66
CA LEU A 177 17.27 -21.25 23.93
C LEU A 177 15.98 -21.26 23.12
N LEU A 178 16.08 -21.77 21.89
CA LEU A 178 14.97 -21.90 20.96
C LEU A 178 13.85 -22.77 21.55
N GLU A 179 14.24 -23.84 22.25
CA GLU A 179 13.36 -24.79 22.92
C GLU A 179 12.57 -24.13 24.05
N THR A 180 13.19 -23.19 24.77
CA THR A 180 12.52 -22.43 25.83
C THR A 180 11.42 -21.57 25.22
N VAL A 181 11.72 -20.78 24.19
CA VAL A 181 10.73 -19.89 23.56
C VAL A 181 9.59 -20.68 22.93
N ALA A 182 9.88 -21.80 22.25
CA ALA A 182 8.83 -22.67 21.70
C ALA A 182 7.86 -23.19 22.78
N ARG A 183 8.39 -23.53 23.97
CA ARG A 183 7.58 -23.98 25.11
C ARG A 183 6.74 -22.86 25.70
N GLU A 184 7.31 -21.66 25.85
CA GLU A 184 6.62 -20.46 26.36
C GLU A 184 5.42 -20.07 25.48
N VAL A 185 5.52 -20.29 24.16
CA VAL A 185 4.44 -19.99 23.22
C VAL A 185 3.55 -21.19 22.89
N HIS A 186 3.66 -22.26 23.68
CA HIS A 186 2.84 -23.47 23.62
C HIS A 186 2.80 -24.17 22.24
N VAL A 187 3.93 -24.22 21.52
CA VAL A 187 4.04 -24.97 20.26
C VAL A 187 5.26 -25.90 20.22
N SER A 188 5.20 -26.93 19.37
CA SER A 188 6.36 -27.79 19.14
C SER A 188 7.50 -27.02 18.46
N LEU A 189 8.74 -27.40 18.74
CA LEU A 189 9.94 -26.78 18.18
C LEU A 189 9.92 -26.70 16.64
N PHE A 190 9.51 -27.79 16.00
CA PHE A 190 9.42 -27.87 14.54
C PHE A 190 8.37 -26.92 13.98
N HIS A 191 7.19 -26.87 14.62
CA HIS A 191 6.13 -25.94 14.23
C HIS A 191 6.56 -24.49 14.43
N PHE A 192 7.19 -24.19 15.57
CA PHE A 192 7.73 -22.87 15.88
C PHE A 192 8.68 -22.39 14.80
N CYS A 193 9.72 -23.15 14.46
CA CYS A 193 10.69 -22.78 13.44
C CYS A 193 10.04 -22.52 12.08
N LYS A 194 9.11 -23.40 11.66
CA LYS A 194 8.40 -23.28 10.38
C LYS A 194 7.56 -22.00 10.35
N VAL A 195 6.77 -21.77 11.39
CA VAL A 195 5.84 -20.63 11.46
C VAL A 195 6.58 -19.32 11.67
N PHE A 196 7.60 -19.28 12.52
CA PHE A 196 8.42 -18.11 12.78
C PHE A 196 9.20 -17.67 11.53
N LYS A 197 9.82 -18.61 10.80
CA LYS A 197 10.53 -18.30 9.54
C LYS A 197 9.57 -17.83 8.47
N ARG A 198 8.38 -18.44 8.36
CA ARG A 198 7.34 -18.02 7.41
C ARG A 198 6.84 -16.61 7.72
N ALA A 199 6.64 -16.28 8.99
CA ALA A 199 6.10 -14.99 9.42
C ALA A 199 7.14 -13.86 9.38
N THR A 200 8.40 -14.13 9.75
CA THR A 200 9.45 -13.11 9.89
C THR A 200 10.40 -13.04 8.70
N GLY A 201 10.41 -14.04 7.82
CA GLY A 201 11.38 -14.18 6.73
C GLY A 201 12.78 -14.62 7.17
N THR A 202 13.03 -14.75 8.48
CA THR A 202 14.34 -15.06 9.07
C THR A 202 14.25 -16.22 10.07
N THR A 203 15.37 -16.87 10.38
CA THR A 203 15.38 -17.85 11.47
C THR A 203 15.26 -17.14 12.81
N PHE A 204 14.79 -17.84 13.84
CA PHE A 204 14.72 -17.32 15.20
C PHE A 204 16.08 -16.80 15.69
N THR A 205 17.16 -17.57 15.50
CA THR A 205 18.51 -17.17 15.92
C THR A 205 18.99 -15.91 15.20
N ASP A 206 18.69 -15.78 13.90
CA ASP A 206 19.05 -14.59 13.14
C ASP A 206 18.26 -13.36 13.61
N TYR A 207 16.97 -13.55 13.90
CA TYR A 207 16.10 -12.51 14.46
C TYR A 207 16.61 -12.00 15.81
N VAL A 208 16.94 -12.91 16.73
CA VAL A 208 17.51 -12.56 18.05
C VAL A 208 18.82 -11.80 17.87
N ASN A 209 19.75 -12.32 17.06
CA ASN A 209 21.04 -11.66 16.81
C ASN A 209 20.87 -10.25 16.23
N ARG A 210 19.91 -10.06 15.33
CA ARG A 210 19.59 -8.74 14.75
C ARG A 210 19.05 -7.78 15.81
N ALA A 211 18.10 -8.23 16.64
CA ALA A 211 17.58 -7.42 17.74
C ALA A 211 18.68 -7.04 18.75
N ARG A 212 19.60 -7.96 19.06
CA ARG A 212 20.77 -7.69 19.92
C ARG A 212 21.73 -6.68 19.30
N VAL A 213 22.03 -6.79 18.01
CA VAL A 213 22.89 -5.83 17.30
C VAL A 213 22.26 -4.44 17.27
N GLU A 214 20.95 -4.33 17.05
CA GLU A 214 20.26 -3.03 17.10
C GLU A 214 20.25 -2.41 18.50
N LYS A 215 20.16 -3.22 19.56
CA LYS A 215 20.38 -2.74 20.94
C LYS A 215 21.83 -2.31 21.16
N ALA A 216 22.81 -3.07 20.65
CA ALA A 216 24.23 -2.77 20.78
C ALA A 216 24.61 -1.47 20.07
N LYS A 217 24.09 -1.21 18.86
CA LYS A 217 24.27 0.07 18.15
C LYS A 217 23.85 1.25 19.02
N ARG A 218 22.70 1.15 19.70
CA ARG A 218 22.21 2.19 20.61
C ARG A 218 23.14 2.39 21.81
N MET A 219 23.64 1.31 22.40
CA MET A 219 24.56 1.39 23.54
C MET A 219 25.93 1.95 23.13
N LEU A 220 26.45 1.60 21.94
CA LEU A 220 27.71 2.10 21.41
C LEU A 220 27.68 3.60 21.05
N MET A 221 26.51 4.23 21.05
CA MET A 221 26.41 5.68 20.95
C MET A 221 26.88 6.39 22.23
N ARG A 222 26.98 5.70 23.37
CA ARG A 222 27.52 6.27 24.61
C ARG A 222 29.05 6.38 24.52
N PRO A 223 29.68 7.53 24.82
CA PRO A 223 31.12 7.73 24.64
C PRO A 223 32.01 6.79 25.46
N ASP A 224 31.52 6.39 26.62
CA ASP A 224 32.15 5.57 27.67
C ASP A 224 31.89 4.07 27.51
N ALA A 225 30.99 3.66 26.61
CA ALA A 225 30.65 2.25 26.43
C ALA A 225 31.83 1.43 25.87
N ARG A 226 32.24 0.40 26.62
CA ARG A 226 33.23 -0.58 26.15
C ARG A 226 32.54 -1.62 25.27
N ILE A 227 33.13 -1.90 24.11
CA ILE A 227 32.55 -2.84 23.12
C ILE A 227 32.35 -4.23 23.71
N THR A 228 33.28 -4.69 24.56
CA THR A 228 33.22 -5.96 25.28
C THR A 228 32.02 -6.01 26.21
N GLU A 229 31.84 -4.99 27.06
CA GLU A 229 30.70 -4.88 27.99
C GLU A 229 29.38 -4.86 27.21
N VAL A 230 29.27 -4.04 26.17
CA VAL A 230 28.08 -3.98 25.32
C VAL A 230 27.74 -5.34 24.71
N ALA A 231 28.73 -6.11 24.25
CA ALA A 231 28.50 -7.43 23.68
C ALA A 231 27.85 -8.38 24.70
N TYR A 232 28.31 -8.37 25.94
CA TYR A 232 27.74 -9.20 27.01
C TYR A 232 26.38 -8.66 27.48
N ASP A 233 26.22 -7.34 27.63
CA ASP A 233 24.98 -6.70 28.08
C ASP A 233 23.80 -6.87 27.10
N VAL A 234 24.10 -7.04 25.81
CA VAL A 234 23.08 -7.37 24.81
C VAL A 234 22.88 -8.88 24.64
N GLY A 235 23.54 -9.71 25.45
CA GLY A 235 23.28 -11.15 25.55
C GLY A 235 24.13 -12.03 24.62
N PHE A 236 25.24 -11.54 24.06
CA PHE A 236 26.19 -12.43 23.37
C PHE A 236 27.08 -13.15 24.38
N GLN A 237 27.28 -14.46 24.17
CA GLN A 237 28.13 -15.29 25.03
C GLN A 237 29.63 -15.19 24.69
N SER A 238 29.98 -14.62 23.53
CA SER A 238 31.37 -14.39 23.16
C SER A 238 31.52 -13.17 22.25
N LEU A 239 32.62 -12.45 22.43
CA LEU A 239 32.99 -11.31 21.60
C LEU A 239 33.18 -11.70 20.13
N SER A 240 33.70 -12.90 19.85
CA SER A 240 33.88 -13.41 18.49
C SER A 240 32.55 -13.64 17.76
N HIS A 241 31.51 -14.13 18.47
CA HIS A 241 30.18 -14.27 17.88
C HIS A 241 29.51 -12.91 17.67
N PHE A 242 29.68 -11.99 18.63
CA PHE A 242 29.21 -10.61 18.52
C PHE A 242 29.82 -9.91 17.30
N ASN A 243 31.14 -9.89 17.16
CA ASN A 243 31.82 -9.19 16.07
C ASN A 243 31.39 -9.71 14.70
N ARG A 244 31.27 -11.04 14.53
CA ARG A 244 30.78 -11.64 13.28
C ARG A 244 29.33 -11.26 13.00
N SER A 245 28.46 -11.33 14.00
CA SER A 245 27.04 -10.96 13.85
C SER A 245 26.87 -9.48 13.54
N PHE A 246 27.57 -8.61 14.26
CA PHE A 246 27.53 -7.16 14.06
C PHE A 246 28.01 -6.80 12.65
N ARG A 247 29.16 -7.33 12.21
CA ARG A 247 29.66 -7.07 10.85
C ARG A 247 28.72 -7.57 9.75
N ARG A 248 28.10 -8.74 9.94
CA ARG A 248 27.11 -9.27 8.99
C ARG A 248 25.84 -8.42 8.93
N ILE A 249 25.35 -7.93 10.06
CA ILE A 249 24.06 -7.21 10.16
C ILE A 249 24.21 -5.70 9.87
N ALA A 250 25.31 -5.09 10.28
CA ALA A 250 25.58 -3.66 10.17
C ALA A 250 26.53 -3.31 9.00
N SER A 251 27.08 -4.32 8.31
CA SER A 251 28.07 -4.17 7.23
C SER A 251 29.40 -3.52 7.64
N GLU A 252 29.62 -3.29 8.94
CA GLU A 252 30.85 -2.72 9.51
C GLU A 252 31.07 -3.32 10.91
N SER A 253 32.29 -3.26 11.43
CA SER A 253 32.61 -3.72 12.79
C SER A 253 32.09 -2.77 13.87
N PRO A 254 31.90 -3.23 15.12
CA PRO A 254 31.50 -2.36 16.24
C PRO A 254 32.46 -1.16 16.45
N THR A 255 33.75 -1.38 16.22
CA THR A 255 34.78 -0.32 16.34
C THR A 255 34.63 0.73 15.25
N GLU A 256 34.44 0.29 14.00
CA GLU A 256 34.20 1.18 12.86
C GLU A 256 32.90 1.97 13.03
N PHE A 257 31.80 1.30 13.43
CA PHE A 257 30.53 1.94 13.76
C PHE A 257 30.72 3.06 14.80
N ARG A 258 31.46 2.78 15.88
CA ARG A 258 31.71 3.77 16.94
C ARG A 258 32.57 4.94 16.46
N ALA A 259 33.60 4.69 15.67
CA ALA A 259 34.45 5.74 15.10
C ALA A 259 33.64 6.66 14.17
N ARG A 260 32.80 6.07 13.31
CA ARG A 260 31.89 6.78 12.42
C ARG A 260 30.94 7.68 13.20
N MET A 261 30.29 7.15 14.24
CA MET A 261 29.34 7.91 15.08
C MET A 261 30.01 9.00 15.94
N LYS A 262 31.31 8.90 16.23
CA LYS A 262 32.09 10.00 16.85
C LYS A 262 32.38 11.12 15.85
N SER A 263 32.81 10.77 14.64
CA SER A 263 33.05 11.73 13.55
C SER A 263 31.78 12.53 13.22
N SER A 264 30.63 11.86 13.09
CA SER A 264 29.34 12.50 12.78
C SER A 264 28.82 13.43 13.89
N ARG A 265 29.24 13.24 15.15
CA ARG A 265 28.87 14.14 16.26
C ARG A 265 29.75 15.38 16.35
N GLY A 266 31.00 15.28 15.90
CA GLY A 266 31.93 16.42 15.85
C GLY A 266 31.50 17.50 14.85
N THR A 267 30.88 17.10 13.73
CA THR A 267 30.38 18.04 12.71
C THR A 267 29.03 18.68 13.06
N ALA A 268 28.18 18.03 13.86
CA ALA A 268 26.87 18.56 14.26
C ALA A 268 26.92 19.52 15.47
N LEU A 269 28.03 19.55 16.23
CA LEU A 269 28.23 20.47 17.36
C LEU A 269 29.08 21.70 16.98
N ALA A 270 29.62 21.72 15.76
CA ALA A 270 30.48 22.79 15.22
C ALA A 270 29.76 23.67 14.17
N ALA A 271 28.46 23.48 14.00
CA ALA A 271 27.56 24.26 13.13
C ALA A 271 26.45 24.86 13.99
#